data_AF-A0A383EDR3-F1
#
_entry.id   AF-A0A383EDR3-F1
#
_cell.length_a   1.000
_cell.length_b   1.000
_cell.length_c   1.000
_cell.angle_alpha   90.00
_cell.angle_beta   90.00
_cell.angle_gamma   90.00
#
_symmetry.space_group_name_H-M   'P 1'
#
loop_
_entity.id
_entity.type
_entity.pdbx_description
1 polymer ?
#
loop_
_entity_poly.entity_id
_entity_poly.type
_entity_poly.pdbx_seq_one_letter_code
_entity_poly.pdbx_strand_id
1 'polypeptide(L)' 'MLIEAGGTDRRFYVQMPIGYGKTYYQKEVNWMYMAEPSPGANNRSSYWPRGKLLGGSSS' A
#
# COMPACT_ATOMS: atom_id res chain seq x y z
N MET A 1 12.61 -7.36 -19.23
CA MET A 1 13.19 -6.51 -18.17
C MET A 1 12.05 -6.00 -17.32
N LEU A 2 12.11 -6.13 -15.99
CA LEU A 2 11.11 -5.64 -15.03
C LEU A 2 11.73 -4.54 -14.18
N ILE A 3 11.01 -3.43 -14.00
CA ILE A 3 11.37 -2.37 -13.07
C ILE A 3 10.22 -2.24 -12.08
N GLU A 4 10.50 -2.60 -10.83
CA GLU A 4 9.59 -2.45 -9.70
C GLU A 4 10.25 -1.49 -8.70
N ALA A 5 9.51 -0.48 -8.23
CA ALA A 5 10.04 0.54 -7.32
C ALA A 5 10.14 0.04 -5.86
N GLY A 6 9.46 -1.06 -5.56
CA GLY A 6 9.43 -1.71 -4.27
C GLY A 6 10.53 -2.74 -4.03
N GLY A 7 10.56 -3.24 -2.80
CA GLY A 7 11.40 -4.38 -2.42
C GLY A 7 10.71 -5.72 -2.65
N THR A 8 11.30 -6.80 -2.12
CA THR A 8 10.67 -8.12 -2.11
C THR A 8 9.51 -8.19 -1.11
N ASP A 9 8.46 -8.90 -1.50
CA ASP A 9 7.30 -9.33 -0.70
C ASP A 9 7.61 -10.45 0.30
N ARG A 10 8.81 -11.04 0.26
CA ARG A 10 9.28 -12.07 1.20
C ARG A 10 9.57 -11.48 2.58
N ARG A 11 8.51 -11.03 3.24
CA ARG A 11 8.47 -10.41 4.56
C ARG A 11 7.39 -11.10 5.38
N PHE A 12 7.67 -11.35 6.66
CA PHE A 12 6.78 -12.12 7.53
C PHE A 12 5.32 -11.62 7.52
N TYR A 13 5.10 -10.31 7.74
CA TYR A 13 3.75 -9.73 7.76
C TYR A 13 3.08 -9.59 6.39
N VAL A 14 3.83 -9.67 5.29
CA VAL A 14 3.27 -9.64 3.93
C VAL A 14 2.75 -11.03 3.57
N GLN A 15 3.54 -12.07 3.86
CA GLN A 15 3.17 -13.45 3.57
C GLN A 15 2.08 -14.02 4.50
N MET A 16 1.85 -13.39 5.66
CA MET A 16 0.76 -13.75 6.57
C MET A 16 -0.56 -13.09 6.14
N PRO A 17 -1.64 -13.83 5.85
CA PRO A 17 -2.91 -13.25 5.40
C PRO A 17 -3.49 -12.18 6.33
N ILE A 18 -3.38 -12.38 7.65
CA ILE A 18 -3.83 -11.40 8.65
C ILE A 18 -2.81 -10.28 8.92
N GLY A 19 -1.61 -10.38 8.35
CA GLY A 19 -0.50 -9.44 8.54
C GLY A 19 -0.71 -8.09 7.87
N TYR A 20 -1.67 -7.97 6.96
CA TYR A 20 -2.06 -6.71 6.31
C TYR A 20 -2.30 -5.56 7.29
N GLY A 21 -2.91 -5.82 8.45
CA GLY A 21 -3.14 -4.78 9.47
C GLY A 21 -1.84 -4.15 9.99
N LYS A 22 -0.73 -4.89 9.94
CA LYS A 22 0.59 -4.33 10.26
C LYS A 22 1.15 -3.52 9.10
N THR A 23 0.98 -3.95 7.86
CA THR A 23 1.59 -3.32 6.68
C THR A 23 0.78 -2.15 6.11
N TYR A 24 -0.48 -1.99 6.51
CA TYR A 24 -1.39 -0.98 5.96
C TYR A 24 -0.84 0.44 6.01
N TYR A 25 -0.14 0.82 7.08
CA TYR A 25 0.47 2.15 7.23
C TYR A 25 2.01 2.13 7.23
N GLN A 26 2.64 1.17 6.57
CA GLN A 26 4.10 1.05 6.47
C GLN A 26 4.62 1.58 5.13
N LYS A 27 5.36 2.69 5.15
CA LYS A 27 5.91 3.35 3.94
C LYS A 27 6.89 2.48 3.15
N GLU A 28 7.51 1.50 3.81
CA GLU A 28 8.50 0.60 3.21
C GLU A 28 7.86 -0.40 2.24
N VAL A 29 6.56 -0.63 2.38
CA VAL A 29 5.78 -1.62 1.63
C VAL A 29 4.52 -1.04 1.00
N ASN A 30 4.18 0.21 1.30
CA ASN A 30 2.99 0.90 0.81
C ASN A 30 3.35 2.32 0.38
N TRP A 31 2.81 2.76 -0.74
CA TRP A 31 2.98 4.12 -1.25
C TRP A 31 2.31 5.19 -0.40
N MET A 32 1.30 4.79 0.37
CA MET A 32 0.57 5.66 1.28
C MET A 32 -0.02 6.91 0.63
N TYR A 33 -0.58 6.78 -0.58
CA TYR A 33 -1.17 7.91 -1.27
C TYR A 33 -2.37 8.49 -0.50
N MET A 34 -2.51 9.81 -0.58
CA MET A 34 -3.66 10.54 -0.08
C MET A 34 -4.35 11.19 -1.27
N ALA A 35 -5.63 10.88 -1.45
CA ALA A 35 -6.45 11.55 -2.45
C ALA A 35 -6.78 12.97 -2.00
N GLU A 36 -6.85 13.90 -2.95
CA GLU A 36 -7.30 15.25 -2.65
C GLU A 36 -8.77 15.26 -2.18
N PRO A 37 -9.16 16.24 -1.33
CA PRO A 37 -10.54 16.44 -0.96
C PRO A 37 -11.47 16.55 -2.17
N SER A 38 -12.59 15.82 -2.15
CA SER A 38 -13.60 15.92 -3.22
C SER A 38 -14.97 16.32 -2.68
N PRO A 39 -15.75 17.12 -3.42
CA PRO A 39 -17.11 17.51 -3.02
C PRO A 39 -18.02 16.32 -2.76
N GLY A 40 -17.90 15.26 -3.57
CA GLY A 40 -18.67 14.01 -3.41
C GLY A 40 -18.33 13.20 -2.16
N ALA A 41 -17.24 13.54 -1.46
CA ALA A 41 -16.83 12.91 -0.21
C ALA A 41 -16.96 13.85 1.01
N ASN A 42 -17.80 14.89 0.93
CA ASN A 42 -17.89 15.97 1.93
C ASN A 42 -16.56 16.70 2.14
N ASN A 43 -15.82 16.96 1.06
CA ASN A 43 -14.50 17.62 1.09
C ASN A 43 -13.50 16.93 2.04
N ARG A 44 -13.58 15.61 2.19
CA ARG A 44 -12.61 14.83 2.95
C ARG A 44 -11.55 14.26 2.02
N SER A 45 -10.30 14.30 2.48
CA SER A 45 -9.21 13.51 1.90
C SER A 45 -9.37 12.04 2.28
N SER A 46 -8.90 11.14 1.43
CA SER A 46 -9.03 9.70 1.62
C SER A 46 -7.68 8.99 1.45
N TYR A 47 -7.39 8.06 2.36
CA TYR A 47 -6.16 7.27 2.32
C TYR A 47 -6.29 6.12 1.32
N TRP A 48 -5.42 6.09 0.32
CA TRP A 48 -5.45 5.15 -0.79
C TRP A 48 -4.18 4.29 -0.77
N PRO A 49 -4.19 3.19 0.00
CA PRO A 49 -3.04 2.29 0.12
C PRO A 49 -2.75 1.60 -1.22
N ARG A 50 -1.47 1.54 -1.60
CA ARG A 50 -1.00 0.79 -2.77
C ARG A 50 0.30 0.09 -2.44
N GLY A 51 0.36 -1.21 -2.69
CA GLY A 51 1.57 -2.00 -2.44
C GLY A 51 2.77 -1.47 -3.23
N LYS A 52 3.90 -1.37 -2.55
CA LYS A 52 5.20 -0.95 -3.09
C LYS A 52 6.20 -2.10 -2.90
N LEU A 53 5.89 -3.22 -3.53
CA LEU A 53 6.63 -4.48 -3.44
C LEU A 53 6.50 -5.23 -4.76
N LEU A 54 7.38 -6.20 -5.01
CA LEU A 54 7.16 -7.20 -6.05
C LEU A 54 5.82 -7.91 -5.81
N GLY A 55 4.98 -7.97 -6.86
CA GLY A 55 3.57 -8.38 -6.78
C GLY A 55 2.58 -7.24 -6.50
N GLY A 56 3.06 -6.03 -6.19
CA GLY A 56 2.22 -4.85 -6.06
C GLY A 56 1.25 -4.93 -4.89
N SER A 57 -0.03 -4.67 -5.15
CA SER A 57 -1.07 -4.67 -4.10
C SER A 57 -1.65 -6.06 -3.78
N SER A 58 -1.26 -7.12 -4.50
CA SER A 58 -1.66 -8.49 -4.18
C SER A 58 -0.72 -9.19 -3.20
N SER A 59 0.42 -8.55 -2.89
CA SER A 59 1.40 -8.98 -1.88
C SER A 59 1.02 -8.47 -0.51
#